data_AF-I1RPZ9-F1
#
_entry.id   AF-I1RPZ9-F1
#
_cell.length_a   1.000
_cell.length_b   1.000
_cell.length_c   1.000
_cell.angle_alpha   90.00
_cell.angle_beta   90.00
_cell.angle_gamma   90.00
#
_symmetry.space_group_name_H-M   'P 1'
#
loop_
_entity.id
_entity.type
_entity.pdbx_description
1 polymer ?
#
loop_
_entity_poly.entity_id
_entity_poly.type
_entity_poly.pdbx_seq_one_letter_code
_entity_poly.pdbx_strand_id
1 'polypeptide(L)'
;MAQNNQDREQVELAMSSILIRTPSVVSRSSDDIINNEEMLTTRELSMFIDLARLENQVEHRHAELVPSISDWRRFWRLVFRRWNTTHPDNESPMFIGDLSSETAVKVGTLVCSQPPNKAYPGPQQPKWRQAGADVFLGVSIPPQQGWLELLWKDSKGKPVKPSIVKLDMELYKCLDLAISRYDRCVQDRVEKYNEDCIVATARRRLVHFAKVGTINEPRILAGDEAPNLLPVVLAGDRADNMANTFANLKDLRDRRAN
;
A
#
# COMPACT_ATOMS: atom_id res chain seq x y z
N MET A 1 -13.32 -9.34 -25.47
CA MET A 1 -14.49 -9.86 -24.73
C MET A 1 -14.38 -11.37 -24.47
N ALA A 2 -14.01 -12.20 -25.45
CA ALA A 2 -13.84 -13.65 -25.23
C ALA A 2 -12.71 -14.02 -24.24
N GLN A 3 -11.55 -13.35 -24.31
CA GLN A 3 -10.41 -13.61 -23.42
C GLN A 3 -10.74 -13.40 -21.93
N ASN A 4 -11.41 -12.29 -21.61
CA ASN A 4 -11.75 -11.92 -20.24
C ASN A 4 -12.79 -12.89 -19.60
N ASN A 5 -13.63 -13.53 -20.42
CA ASN A 5 -14.52 -14.59 -19.95
C ASN A 5 -13.77 -15.90 -19.69
N GLN A 6 -12.82 -16.25 -20.55
CA GLN A 6 -12.00 -17.45 -20.41
C GLN A 6 -11.10 -17.39 -19.17
N ASP A 7 -10.51 -16.23 -18.88
CA ASP A 7 -9.66 -16.04 -17.69
C ASP A 7 -10.49 -16.12 -16.41
N ARG A 8 -11.73 -15.59 -16.43
CA ARG A 8 -12.67 -15.70 -15.30
C ARG A 8 -13.10 -17.14 -15.05
N GLU A 9 -13.43 -17.90 -16.09
CA GLU A 9 -13.79 -19.32 -15.96
C GLU A 9 -12.64 -20.14 -15.37
N GLN A 10 -11.39 -19.87 -15.78
CA GLN A 10 -10.22 -20.54 -15.22
C GLN A 10 -10.04 -20.27 -13.73
N VAL A 11 -10.27 -19.02 -13.28
CA VAL A 11 -10.22 -18.67 -11.86
C VAL A 11 -11.31 -19.39 -11.07
N GLU A 12 -12.54 -19.43 -11.59
CA GLU A 12 -13.67 -20.10 -10.93
C GLU A 12 -13.43 -21.62 -10.81
N LEU A 13 -12.89 -22.25 -11.86
CA LEU A 13 -12.50 -23.67 -11.85
C LEU A 13 -11.36 -23.95 -10.86
N ALA A 14 -10.34 -23.08 -10.83
CA ALA A 14 -9.22 -23.20 -9.90
C ALA A 14 -9.69 -23.10 -8.45
N MET A 15 -10.53 -22.11 -8.11
CA MET A 15 -11.08 -21.95 -6.76
C MET A 15 -11.97 -23.13 -6.36
N SER A 16 -12.78 -23.64 -7.29
CA SER A 16 -13.59 -24.84 -7.04
C SER A 16 -12.72 -26.06 -6.72
N SER A 17 -11.64 -26.27 -7.47
CA SER A 17 -10.67 -27.34 -7.20
C SER A 17 -9.97 -27.16 -5.86
N ILE A 18 -9.60 -25.93 -5.50
CA ILE A 18 -8.98 -25.60 -4.21
C ILE A 18 -9.92 -25.92 -3.06
N LEU A 19 -11.20 -25.53 -3.14
CA LEU A 19 -12.20 -25.81 -2.11
C LEU A 19 -12.40 -27.31 -1.88
N ILE A 20 -12.50 -28.10 -2.95
CA ILE A 20 -12.64 -29.57 -2.86
C ILE A 20 -11.44 -30.20 -2.15
N ARG A 21 -10.24 -29.63 -2.33
CA ARG A 21 -9.00 -30.12 -1.72
C ARG A 21 -8.73 -29.57 -0.33
N THR A 22 -9.53 -28.62 0.14
CA THR A 22 -9.40 -28.03 1.46
C THR A 22 -10.19 -28.88 2.45
N PRO A 23 -9.57 -29.43 3.51
CA PRO A 23 -10.30 -30.13 4.55
C PRO A 23 -11.38 -29.22 5.14
N SER A 24 -12.56 -29.78 5.43
CA SER A 24 -13.69 -29.03 5.95
C SER A 24 -14.57 -29.90 6.83
N VAL A 25 -15.15 -29.33 7.88
CA VAL A 25 -16.17 -30.00 8.69
C VAL A 25 -17.51 -30.07 7.97
N VAL A 26 -18.35 -31.02 8.37
CA VAL A 26 -19.74 -31.11 7.87
C VAL A 26 -20.64 -30.07 8.53
N SER A 27 -20.44 -29.84 9.83
CA SER A 27 -21.26 -28.94 10.64
C SER A 27 -20.51 -28.49 11.89
N ARG A 28 -20.97 -27.40 12.50
CA ARG A 28 -20.40 -26.81 13.70
C ARG A 28 -21.49 -26.15 14.56
N SER A 29 -21.32 -26.18 15.88
CA SER A 29 -22.26 -25.56 16.82
C SER A 29 -22.08 -24.04 16.86
N SER A 30 -23.10 -23.35 17.37
CA SER A 30 -22.99 -21.96 17.79
C SER A 30 -21.88 -21.83 18.83
N ASP A 31 -21.12 -20.74 18.77
CA ASP A 31 -20.06 -20.35 19.70
C ASP A 31 -18.83 -21.27 19.73
N ASP A 32 -18.71 -22.22 18.78
CA ASP A 32 -17.48 -22.99 18.60
C ASP A 32 -16.32 -22.07 18.19
N ILE A 33 -15.16 -22.29 18.81
CA ILE A 33 -13.94 -21.52 18.56
C ILE A 33 -13.32 -21.98 17.24
N ILE A 34 -13.17 -21.08 16.28
CA ILE A 34 -12.51 -21.33 15.01
C ILE A 34 -11.07 -20.83 15.10
N ASN A 35 -10.10 -21.73 14.95
CA ASN A 35 -8.67 -21.41 15.04
C ASN A 35 -7.86 -21.86 13.81
N ASN A 36 -8.51 -22.48 12.83
CA ASN A 36 -7.95 -22.82 11.52
C ASN A 36 -9.10 -22.99 10.51
N GLU A 37 -8.75 -23.05 9.23
CA GLU A 37 -9.70 -23.14 8.12
C GLU A 37 -10.39 -24.51 8.02
N GLU A 38 -9.78 -25.58 8.53
CA GLU A 38 -10.34 -26.94 8.44
C GLU A 38 -11.61 -27.09 9.30
N MET A 39 -11.81 -26.18 10.25
CA MET A 39 -13.02 -26.08 11.09
C MET A 39 -14.20 -25.40 10.41
N LEU A 40 -14.04 -24.94 9.17
CA LEU A 40 -15.10 -24.34 8.37
C LEU A 40 -15.73 -25.40 7.46
N THR A 41 -17.02 -25.24 7.17
CA THR A 41 -17.68 -26.00 6.11
C THR A 41 -17.21 -25.52 4.73
N THR A 42 -17.38 -26.36 3.70
CA THR A 42 -17.09 -25.94 2.31
C THR A 42 -17.86 -24.68 1.90
N ARG A 43 -19.08 -24.51 2.43
CA ARG A 43 -19.91 -23.32 2.17
C ARG A 43 -19.35 -22.09 2.87
N GLU A 44 -18.95 -22.18 4.14
CA GLU A 44 -18.27 -21.08 4.84
C GLU A 44 -16.95 -20.73 4.16
N LEU A 45 -16.14 -21.72 3.75
CA LEU A 45 -14.89 -21.50 3.00
C LEU A 45 -15.12 -20.73 1.70
N SER A 46 -16.21 -21.03 0.98
CA SER A 46 -16.57 -20.33 -0.26
C SER A 46 -16.80 -18.83 -0.04
N MET A 47 -17.20 -18.42 1.16
CA MET A 47 -17.39 -17.02 1.55
C MET A 47 -16.06 -16.27 1.76
N PHE A 48 -14.91 -16.85 1.44
CA PHE A 48 -13.60 -16.19 1.51
C PHE A 48 -12.85 -16.16 0.16
N ILE A 49 -13.48 -16.66 -0.92
CA ILE A 49 -12.87 -16.67 -2.26
C ILE A 49 -12.49 -15.25 -2.70
N ASP A 50 -13.38 -14.29 -2.48
CA ASP A 50 -13.16 -12.88 -2.79
C ASP A 50 -11.94 -12.31 -2.05
N LEU A 51 -11.84 -12.56 -0.75
CA LEU A 51 -10.74 -12.06 0.09
C LEU A 51 -9.40 -12.73 -0.26
N ALA A 52 -9.39 -14.05 -0.49
CA ALA A 52 -8.18 -14.76 -0.91
C ALA A 52 -7.70 -14.28 -2.28
N ARG A 53 -8.62 -13.95 -3.20
CA ARG A 53 -8.26 -13.34 -4.47
C ARG A 53 -7.65 -11.95 -4.29
N LEU A 54 -8.25 -11.09 -3.47
CA LEU A 54 -7.67 -9.77 -3.18
C LEU A 54 -6.27 -9.89 -2.57
N GLU A 55 -6.07 -10.85 -1.66
CA GLU A 55 -4.77 -11.11 -1.04
C GLU A 55 -3.73 -11.54 -2.09
N ASN A 56 -4.11 -12.44 -3.01
CA ASN A 56 -3.28 -12.87 -4.12
C ASN A 56 -2.90 -11.70 -5.05
N GLN A 57 -3.83 -10.77 -5.27
CA GLN A 57 -3.57 -9.56 -6.07
C GLN A 57 -2.57 -8.61 -5.40
N VAL A 58 -2.66 -8.46 -4.08
CA VAL A 58 -1.72 -7.63 -3.30
C VAL A 58 -0.31 -8.24 -3.32
N GLU A 59 -0.19 -9.54 -3.04
CA GLU A 59 1.10 -10.23 -3.00
C GLU A 59 1.83 -10.22 -4.35
N HIS A 60 1.13 -10.66 -5.40
CA HIS A 60 1.76 -10.84 -6.71
C HIS A 60 1.70 -9.60 -7.58
N ARG A 61 1.00 -8.54 -7.12
CA ARG A 61 0.81 -7.28 -7.83
C ARG A 61 0.18 -7.50 -9.22
N HIS A 62 -0.65 -8.53 -9.34
CA HIS A 62 -1.21 -8.98 -10.61
C HIS A 62 -2.70 -9.33 -10.45
N ALA A 63 -3.56 -8.47 -11.00
CA ALA A 63 -5.02 -8.56 -10.82
C ALA A 63 -5.62 -9.87 -11.37
N GLU A 64 -5.02 -10.43 -12.42
CA GLU A 64 -5.56 -11.55 -13.20
C GLU A 64 -4.87 -12.89 -12.89
N LEU A 65 -4.02 -12.96 -11.86
CA LEU A 65 -3.32 -14.20 -11.55
C LEU A 65 -4.29 -15.25 -11.00
N VAL A 66 -4.29 -16.44 -11.61
CA VAL A 66 -5.07 -17.60 -11.15
C VAL A 66 -4.49 -18.10 -9.81
N PRO A 67 -5.26 -18.08 -8.71
CA PRO A 67 -4.74 -18.52 -7.41
C PRO A 67 -4.41 -20.02 -7.40
N SER A 68 -3.30 -20.37 -6.74
CA SER A 68 -2.92 -21.75 -6.47
C SER A 68 -3.37 -22.21 -5.08
N ILE A 69 -3.28 -23.52 -4.80
CA ILE A 69 -3.49 -24.06 -3.44
C ILE A 69 -2.50 -23.49 -2.42
N SER A 70 -1.30 -23.09 -2.87
CA SER A 70 -0.29 -22.48 -2.00
C SER A 70 -0.70 -21.07 -1.59
N ASP A 71 -1.30 -20.30 -2.51
CA ASP A 71 -1.83 -18.96 -2.23
C ASP A 71 -3.01 -19.06 -1.24
N TRP A 72 -3.92 -20.02 -1.45
CA TRP A 72 -5.01 -20.29 -0.51
C TRP A 72 -4.52 -20.62 0.91
N ARG A 73 -3.50 -21.47 1.03
CA ARG A 73 -2.88 -21.77 2.33
C ARG A 73 -2.11 -20.59 2.92
N ARG A 74 -1.55 -19.72 2.09
CA ARG A 74 -0.90 -18.48 2.54
C ARG A 74 -1.92 -17.52 3.13
N PHE A 75 -3.05 -17.31 2.45
CA PHE A 75 -4.18 -16.52 2.94
C PHE A 75 -4.62 -16.97 4.34
N TRP A 76 -4.90 -18.27 4.54
CA TRP A 76 -5.33 -18.76 5.85
C TRP A 76 -4.27 -18.63 6.94
N ARG A 77 -2.99 -18.85 6.60
CA ARG A 77 -1.88 -18.60 7.54
C ARG A 77 -1.82 -17.14 7.98
N LEU A 78 -2.13 -16.18 7.10
CA LEU A 78 -2.21 -14.76 7.46
C LEU A 78 -3.41 -14.49 8.38
N VAL A 79 -4.58 -14.98 8.02
CA VAL A 79 -5.82 -14.79 8.79
C VAL A 79 -5.69 -15.30 10.22
N PHE A 80 -5.20 -16.53 10.41
CA PHE A 80 -5.05 -17.15 11.73
C PHE A 80 -3.70 -16.86 12.42
N ARG A 81 -2.85 -16.00 11.86
CA ARG A 81 -1.55 -15.66 12.47
C ARG A 81 -1.75 -15.06 13.85
N ARG A 82 -1.43 -15.85 14.89
CA ARG A 82 -1.57 -15.49 16.31
C ARG A 82 -3.00 -15.03 16.65
N TRP A 83 -4.01 -15.59 15.99
CA TRP A 83 -5.39 -15.15 16.09
C TRP A 83 -6.35 -16.34 16.04
N ASN A 84 -7.48 -16.24 16.73
CA ASN A 84 -8.65 -17.11 16.63
C ASN A 84 -9.91 -16.29 16.95
N THR A 85 -11.10 -16.90 16.85
CA THR A 85 -12.37 -16.17 17.02
C THR A 85 -12.66 -15.68 18.44
N THR A 86 -11.86 -16.01 19.45
CA THR A 86 -12.00 -15.43 20.79
C THR A 86 -11.21 -14.12 20.96
N HIS A 87 -10.47 -13.70 19.93
CA HIS A 87 -9.69 -12.47 19.99
C HIS A 87 -10.61 -11.23 20.04
N PRO A 88 -10.35 -10.28 20.97
CA PRO A 88 -11.24 -9.13 21.17
C PRO A 88 -11.18 -8.13 20.01
N ASP A 89 -10.02 -7.97 19.38
CA ASP A 89 -9.82 -6.95 18.35
C ASP A 89 -10.06 -7.52 16.94
N ASN A 90 -11.04 -6.95 16.25
CA ASN A 90 -11.37 -7.22 14.83
C ASN A 90 -11.70 -5.94 14.06
N GLU A 91 -11.22 -4.81 14.56
CA GLU A 91 -11.47 -3.49 13.99
C GLU A 91 -10.81 -3.34 12.61
N SER A 92 -11.42 -2.51 11.77
CA SER A 92 -10.82 -2.16 10.49
C SER A 92 -9.60 -1.27 10.70
N PRO A 93 -8.47 -1.55 10.02
CA PRO A 93 -7.27 -0.74 10.17
C PRO A 93 -7.49 0.69 9.67
N MET A 94 -6.83 1.65 10.32
CA MET A 94 -6.79 3.04 9.85
C MET A 94 -5.58 3.26 8.95
N PHE A 95 -5.79 3.95 7.82
CA PHE A 95 -4.69 4.31 6.93
C PHE A 95 -3.94 5.55 7.47
N ILE A 96 -2.63 5.42 7.63
CA ILE A 96 -1.75 6.52 8.07
C ILE A 96 -0.97 7.06 6.87
N GLY A 97 -1.45 8.17 6.31
CA GLY A 97 -0.95 8.72 5.04
C GLY A 97 0.33 9.57 5.10
N ASP A 98 0.80 9.98 6.28
CA ASP A 98 2.01 10.83 6.36
C ASP A 98 3.29 9.99 6.19
N LEU A 99 3.93 10.15 5.03
CA LEU A 99 5.20 9.53 4.65
C LEU A 99 6.37 10.53 4.65
N SER A 100 6.11 11.78 5.09
CA SER A 100 6.99 12.92 4.81
C SER A 100 8.36 12.82 5.47
N SER A 101 8.49 12.07 6.57
CA SER A 101 9.74 11.84 7.30
C SER A 101 10.51 10.60 6.83
N GLU A 102 9.83 9.59 6.29
CA GLU A 102 10.41 8.28 5.94
C GLU A 102 10.96 8.19 4.51
N THR A 103 10.47 9.09 3.65
CA THR A 103 10.73 9.10 2.20
C THR A 103 11.89 9.99 1.79
N ALA A 104 12.42 10.81 2.69
CA ALA A 104 13.49 11.74 2.36
C ALA A 104 14.87 11.04 2.36
N VAL A 105 15.69 11.34 1.36
CA VAL A 105 17.04 10.80 1.19
C VAL A 105 18.09 11.89 1.33
N LYS A 106 19.25 11.58 1.93
CA LYS A 106 20.35 12.55 2.02
C LYS A 106 20.91 12.82 0.62
N VAL A 107 21.02 14.09 0.24
CA VAL A 107 21.47 14.51 -1.09
C VAL A 107 22.62 15.52 -1.09
N GLY A 108 22.98 16.05 0.08
CA GLY A 108 24.00 17.08 0.15
C GLY A 108 24.10 17.74 1.51
N THR A 109 24.70 18.92 1.51
CA THR A 109 24.94 19.74 2.70
C THR A 109 24.65 21.21 2.43
N LEU A 110 24.44 21.99 3.50
CA LEU A 110 24.26 23.44 3.40
C LEU A 110 25.59 24.15 3.10
N VAL A 111 25.61 25.02 2.09
CA VAL A 111 26.77 25.89 1.76
C VAL A 111 26.96 26.97 2.81
N CYS A 112 25.86 27.50 3.34
CA CYS A 112 25.85 28.53 4.37
C CYS A 112 24.73 28.27 5.38
N SER A 113 24.85 28.85 6.57
CA SER A 113 23.80 28.76 7.60
C SER A 113 22.49 29.35 7.09
N GLN A 114 21.35 28.70 7.38
CA GLN A 114 20.03 29.21 7.03
C GLN A 114 19.79 30.58 7.71
N PRO A 115 19.10 31.53 7.05
CA PRO A 115 18.70 32.76 7.70
C PRO A 115 17.71 32.47 8.85
N PRO A 116 17.68 33.31 9.89
CA PRO A 116 16.66 33.24 10.94
C PRO A 116 15.25 33.26 10.36
N ASN A 117 14.34 32.53 10.99
CA ASN A 117 12.93 32.48 10.61
C ASN A 117 12.03 32.50 11.85
N LYS A 118 10.71 32.49 11.66
CA LYS A 118 9.75 32.52 12.79
C LYS A 118 9.95 31.37 13.80
N ALA A 119 10.42 30.20 13.34
CA ALA A 119 10.68 29.05 14.22
C ALA A 119 12.03 29.16 14.96
N TYR A 120 13.01 29.86 14.38
CA TYR A 120 14.34 30.08 14.93
C TYR A 120 14.76 31.55 14.77
N PRO A 121 14.22 32.45 15.61
CA PRO A 121 14.38 33.90 15.45
C PRO A 121 15.75 34.45 15.89
N GLY A 122 16.72 33.61 16.24
CA GLY A 122 18.03 34.01 16.74
C GLY A 122 19.15 34.03 15.68
N PRO A 123 20.24 34.78 15.93
CA PRO A 123 21.41 34.81 15.05
C PRO A 123 22.16 33.47 15.01
N GLN A 124 22.05 32.68 16.08
CA GLN A 124 22.67 31.36 16.16
C GLN A 124 21.66 30.29 15.76
N GLN A 125 21.83 29.74 14.56
CA GLN A 125 21.00 28.64 14.08
C GLN A 125 21.35 27.32 14.79
N PRO A 126 20.38 26.40 14.96
CA PRO A 126 20.66 25.04 15.40
C PRO A 126 21.70 24.35 14.52
N LYS A 127 22.44 23.36 15.07
CA LYS A 127 23.51 22.64 14.35
C LYS A 127 23.06 22.11 12.97
N TRP A 128 21.84 21.59 12.88
CA TRP A 128 21.26 21.07 11.63
C TRP A 128 20.83 22.14 10.61
N ARG A 129 21.08 23.42 10.90
CA ARG A 129 20.82 24.58 10.03
C ARG A 129 22.05 25.45 9.81
N GLN A 130 23.21 25.00 10.27
CA GLN A 130 24.49 25.65 10.05
C GLN A 130 25.14 25.17 8.75
N ALA A 131 26.12 25.92 8.24
CA ALA A 131 26.93 25.49 7.11
C ALA A 131 27.53 24.09 7.36
N GLY A 132 27.53 23.24 6.33
CA GLY A 132 27.95 21.84 6.40
C GLY A 132 26.90 20.86 6.94
N ALA A 133 25.74 21.32 7.40
CA ALA A 133 24.68 20.43 7.88
C ALA A 133 24.03 19.65 6.73
N ASP A 134 23.63 18.41 7.01
CA ASP A 134 23.00 17.51 6.05
C ASP A 134 21.65 18.02 5.54
N VAL A 135 21.44 17.86 4.23
CA VAL A 135 20.21 18.19 3.52
C VAL A 135 19.63 16.93 2.90
N PHE A 136 18.32 16.80 3.03
CA PHE A 136 17.53 15.69 2.54
C PHE A 136 16.57 16.17 1.45
N LEU A 137 16.35 15.34 0.45
CA LEU A 137 15.36 15.54 -0.60
C LEU A 137 14.27 14.48 -0.45
N GLY A 138 13.03 14.91 -0.40
CA GLY A 138 11.87 14.05 -0.57
C GLY A 138 11.02 14.50 -1.74
N VAL A 139 10.02 13.70 -2.07
CA VAL A 139 9.01 14.03 -3.07
C VAL A 139 7.62 13.92 -2.44
N SER A 140 6.68 14.70 -2.96
CA SER A 140 5.26 14.57 -2.62
C SER A 140 4.40 14.66 -3.87
N ILE A 141 3.26 13.98 -3.84
CA ILE A 141 2.23 14.01 -4.88
C ILE A 141 1.01 14.71 -4.28
N PRO A 142 0.82 16.02 -4.52
CA PRO A 142 -0.32 16.74 -3.97
C PRO A 142 -1.62 16.21 -4.60
N PRO A 143 -2.70 16.01 -3.83
CA PRO A 143 -3.94 15.39 -4.33
C PRO A 143 -4.60 16.11 -5.52
N GLN A 144 -4.38 17.42 -5.62
CA GLN A 144 -5.01 18.29 -6.62
C GLN A 144 -4.04 18.74 -7.72
N GLN A 145 -2.75 18.43 -7.59
CA GLN A 145 -1.76 18.79 -8.58
C GLN A 145 -1.38 17.55 -9.40
N GLY A 146 -1.35 17.69 -10.72
CA GLY A 146 -0.86 16.63 -11.61
C GLY A 146 0.66 16.43 -11.55
N TRP A 147 1.36 17.21 -10.74
CA TRP A 147 2.81 17.36 -10.74
C TRP A 147 3.42 16.90 -9.41
N LEU A 148 4.66 16.47 -9.48
CA LEU A 148 5.48 16.10 -8.33
C LEU A 148 6.11 17.35 -7.70
N GLU A 149 6.00 17.45 -6.38
CA GLU A 149 6.66 18.51 -5.60
C GLU A 149 7.96 18.00 -4.97
N LEU A 150 9.01 18.81 -5.05
CA LEU A 150 10.31 18.52 -4.44
C LEU A 150 10.40 19.16 -3.05
N LEU A 151 10.64 18.33 -2.04
CA LEU A 151 10.70 18.74 -0.65
C LEU A 151 12.14 18.70 -0.14
N TRP A 152 12.76 19.88 -0.05
CA TRP A 152 14.11 20.04 0.50
C TRP A 152 14.01 20.26 2.01
N LYS A 153 14.67 19.39 2.80
CA LYS A 153 14.51 19.33 4.25
C LYS A 153 15.85 19.27 4.96
N ASP A 154 15.90 19.82 6.17
CA ASP A 154 16.98 19.55 7.12
C ASP A 154 16.76 18.19 7.83
N SER A 155 17.71 17.81 8.70
CA SER A 155 17.63 16.56 9.47
C SER A 155 16.48 16.52 10.51
N LYS A 156 15.72 17.60 10.66
CA LYS A 156 14.50 17.67 11.49
C LYS A 156 13.22 17.74 10.64
N GLY A 157 13.34 17.50 9.33
CA GLY A 157 12.22 17.52 8.40
C GLY A 157 11.69 18.92 8.07
N LYS A 158 12.41 19.98 8.44
CA LYS A 158 11.96 21.35 8.20
C LYS A 158 12.48 21.86 6.85
N PRO A 159 11.71 22.70 6.13
CA PRO A 159 12.09 23.16 4.80
C PRO A 159 13.44 23.88 4.74
N VAL A 160 14.15 23.66 3.64
CA VAL A 160 15.46 24.23 3.27
C VAL A 160 15.37 24.81 1.86
N LYS A 161 15.99 25.97 1.63
CA LYS A 161 16.08 26.57 0.29
C LYS A 161 17.04 25.76 -0.61
N PRO A 162 16.65 25.35 -1.83
CA PRO A 162 17.52 24.58 -2.73
C PRO A 162 18.78 25.33 -3.16
N SER A 163 18.70 26.66 -3.30
CA SER A 163 19.79 27.51 -3.79
C SER A 163 21.02 27.58 -2.87
N ILE A 164 20.92 27.08 -1.64
CA ILE A 164 22.03 27.05 -0.67
C ILE A 164 22.50 25.63 -0.37
N VAL A 165 22.12 24.66 -1.20
CA VAL A 165 22.49 23.26 -1.05
C VAL A 165 23.64 22.93 -2.00
N LYS A 166 24.72 22.38 -1.45
CA LYS A 166 25.75 21.70 -2.22
C LYS A 166 25.38 20.23 -2.31
N LEU A 167 25.09 19.76 -3.52
CA LEU A 167 24.74 18.36 -3.75
C LEU A 167 25.98 17.47 -3.72
N ASP A 168 25.81 16.26 -3.20
CA ASP A 168 26.83 15.21 -3.19
C ASP A 168 26.93 14.51 -4.56
N MET A 169 25.91 14.68 -5.41
CA MET A 169 25.82 14.12 -6.77
C MET A 169 25.03 15.03 -7.71
N GLU A 170 24.95 14.68 -8.99
CA GLU A 170 24.15 15.44 -9.96
C GLU A 170 22.66 15.42 -9.60
N LEU A 171 21.96 16.53 -9.88
CA LEU A 171 20.55 16.70 -9.50
C LEU A 171 19.64 15.55 -9.98
N TYR A 172 19.84 15.04 -11.20
CA TYR A 172 19.01 13.96 -11.73
C TYR A 172 19.16 12.66 -10.91
N LYS A 173 20.35 12.36 -10.38
CA LYS A 173 20.58 11.20 -9.49
C LYS A 173 19.92 11.39 -8.14
N CYS A 174 19.97 12.61 -7.59
CA CYS A 174 19.25 12.95 -6.36
C CYS A 174 17.74 12.74 -6.52
N LEU A 175 17.18 13.15 -7.66
CA LEU A 175 15.75 13.00 -7.98
C LEU A 175 15.37 11.53 -8.11
N ASP A 176 16.13 10.75 -8.90
CA ASP A 176 15.93 9.31 -9.07
C ASP A 176 15.93 8.56 -7.72
N LEU A 177 16.89 8.89 -6.85
CA LEU A 177 16.98 8.30 -5.50
C LEU A 177 15.78 8.66 -4.63
N ALA A 178 15.33 9.93 -4.66
CA ALA A 178 14.20 10.40 -3.87
C ALA A 178 12.87 9.79 -4.35
N ILE A 179 12.67 9.69 -5.67
CA ILE A 179 11.51 9.03 -6.29
C ILE A 179 11.50 7.55 -5.93
N SER A 180 12.60 6.84 -6.16
CA SER A 180 12.72 5.41 -5.84
C SER A 180 12.46 5.12 -4.36
N ARG A 181 12.92 6.00 -3.46
CA ARG A 181 12.66 5.86 -2.02
C ARG A 181 11.19 6.08 -1.69
N TYR A 182 10.57 7.10 -2.26
CA TYR A 182 9.15 7.37 -2.08
C TYR A 182 8.29 6.21 -2.58
N ASP A 183 8.53 5.75 -3.80
CA ASP A 183 7.77 4.67 -4.44
C ASP A 183 7.79 3.40 -3.61
N ARG A 184 8.97 3.00 -3.14
CA ARG A 184 9.11 1.84 -2.24
C ARG A 184 8.32 2.02 -0.96
N CYS A 185 8.44 3.17 -0.29
CA CYS A 185 7.74 3.41 0.97
C CYS A 185 6.22 3.48 0.81
N VAL A 186 5.72 4.10 -0.25
CA VAL A 186 4.28 4.12 -0.57
C VAL A 186 3.81 2.70 -0.85
N GLN A 187 4.54 1.96 -1.68
CA GLN A 187 4.20 0.61 -2.05
C GLN A 187 4.11 -0.30 -0.82
N ASP A 188 5.16 -0.39 -0.02
CA ASP A 188 5.19 -1.22 1.19
C ASP A 188 4.04 -0.87 2.15
N ARG A 189 3.73 0.42 2.29
CA ARG A 189 2.70 0.90 3.21
C ARG A 189 1.29 0.60 2.72
N VAL A 190 1.03 0.83 1.43
CA VAL A 190 -0.28 0.58 0.81
C VAL A 190 -0.54 -0.93 0.73
N GLU A 191 0.45 -1.72 0.34
CA GLU A 191 0.37 -3.19 0.33
C GLU A 191 0.06 -3.72 1.73
N LYS A 192 0.78 -3.25 2.75
CA LYS A 192 0.53 -3.64 4.15
C LYS A 192 -0.87 -3.26 4.63
N TYR A 193 -1.32 -2.04 4.31
CA TYR A 193 -2.66 -1.59 4.69
C TYR A 193 -3.76 -2.44 4.03
N ASN A 194 -3.61 -2.72 2.74
CA ASN A 194 -4.54 -3.54 1.99
C ASN A 194 -4.61 -4.98 2.55
N GLU A 195 -3.46 -5.59 2.85
CA GLU A 195 -3.40 -6.90 3.53
C GLU A 195 -4.14 -6.87 4.87
N ASP A 196 -3.90 -5.84 5.70
CA ASP A 196 -4.58 -5.69 6.99
C ASP A 196 -6.10 -5.55 6.84
N CYS A 197 -6.57 -4.81 5.84
CA CYS A 197 -8.00 -4.68 5.54
C CYS A 197 -8.62 -6.04 5.17
N ILE A 198 -7.94 -6.82 4.33
CA ILE A 198 -8.40 -8.14 3.91
C ILE A 198 -8.46 -9.09 5.11
N VAL A 199 -7.40 -9.13 5.92
CA VAL A 199 -7.31 -9.97 7.12
C VAL A 199 -8.36 -9.58 8.15
N ALA A 200 -8.54 -8.29 8.45
CA ALA A 200 -9.55 -7.83 9.39
C ALA A 200 -10.97 -8.20 8.93
N THR A 201 -11.25 -8.07 7.63
CA THR A 201 -12.54 -8.46 7.05
C THR A 201 -12.78 -9.96 7.15
N ALA A 202 -11.76 -10.78 6.85
CA ALA A 202 -11.85 -12.23 7.03
C ALA A 202 -12.15 -12.60 8.49
N ARG A 203 -11.45 -11.98 9.44
CA ARG A 203 -11.65 -12.21 10.87
C ARG A 203 -13.05 -11.84 11.34
N ARG A 204 -13.63 -10.73 10.87
CA ARG A 204 -15.03 -10.38 11.18
C ARG A 204 -16.02 -11.43 10.66
N ARG A 205 -15.84 -11.92 9.42
CA ARG A 205 -16.64 -13.04 8.88
C ARG A 205 -16.52 -14.29 9.75
N LEU A 206 -15.30 -14.65 10.16
CA LEU A 206 -15.05 -15.81 11.04
C LEU A 206 -15.70 -15.65 12.41
N VAL A 207 -15.64 -14.47 13.03
CA VAL A 207 -16.31 -14.20 14.31
C VAL A 207 -17.83 -14.34 14.16
N HIS A 208 -18.39 -13.85 13.06
CA HIS A 208 -19.81 -14.05 12.76
C HIS A 208 -20.14 -15.54 12.64
N PHE A 209 -19.39 -16.29 11.85
CA PHE A 209 -19.59 -17.72 11.66
C PHE A 209 -19.45 -18.49 12.98
N ALA A 210 -18.41 -18.22 13.77
CA ALA A 210 -18.24 -18.80 15.10
C ALA A 210 -19.51 -18.66 15.94
N LYS A 211 -20.05 -17.43 16.01
CA LYS A 211 -21.24 -17.11 16.79
C LYS A 211 -22.53 -17.77 16.31
N VAL A 212 -22.70 -18.03 15.02
CA VAL A 212 -23.98 -18.59 14.50
C VAL A 212 -23.95 -20.10 14.26
N GLY A 213 -22.76 -20.69 14.16
CA GLY A 213 -22.61 -22.09 13.77
C GLY A 213 -23.10 -22.36 12.34
N THR A 214 -23.46 -23.60 12.03
CA THR A 214 -23.86 -24.02 10.68
C THR A 214 -25.33 -24.38 10.55
N ILE A 215 -26.17 -23.97 11.52
CA ILE A 215 -27.61 -24.24 11.48
C ILE A 215 -28.27 -23.50 10.30
N ASN A 216 -27.78 -22.30 10.00
CA ASN A 216 -28.24 -21.47 8.90
C ASN A 216 -27.20 -21.44 7.78
N GLU A 217 -27.64 -21.11 6.57
CA GLU A 217 -26.71 -20.86 5.46
C GLU A 217 -25.74 -19.72 5.81
N PRO A 218 -24.44 -19.88 5.52
CA PRO A 218 -23.47 -18.83 5.75
C PRO A 218 -23.77 -17.65 4.83
N ARG A 219 -23.65 -16.44 5.38
CA ARG A 219 -23.86 -15.18 4.64
C ARG A 219 -22.85 -14.13 5.08
N ILE A 220 -22.48 -13.27 4.15
CA ILE A 220 -21.69 -12.08 4.44
C ILE A 220 -22.63 -11.00 4.99
N LEU A 221 -22.26 -10.42 6.14
CA LEU A 221 -23.01 -9.31 6.73
C LEU A 221 -22.68 -7.98 6.05
N ALA A 222 -23.59 -7.02 6.15
CA ALA A 222 -23.33 -5.67 5.72
C ALA A 222 -22.15 -5.06 6.52
N GLY A 223 -21.14 -4.53 5.82
CA GLY A 223 -19.88 -4.06 6.40
C GLY A 223 -18.75 -5.09 6.40
N ASP A 224 -19.04 -6.35 6.06
CA ASP A 224 -18.06 -7.43 5.91
C ASP A 224 -17.86 -7.85 4.44
N GLU A 225 -18.34 -7.04 3.49
CA GLU A 225 -18.03 -7.21 2.07
C GLU A 225 -16.52 -7.06 1.80
N ALA A 226 -16.08 -7.54 0.64
CA ALA A 226 -14.69 -7.41 0.23
C ALA A 226 -14.25 -5.93 0.25
N PRO A 227 -13.11 -5.59 0.87
CA PRO A 227 -12.67 -4.21 0.94
C PRO A 227 -12.24 -3.70 -0.43
N ASN A 228 -12.43 -2.40 -0.66
CA ASN A 228 -11.81 -1.73 -1.81
C ASN A 228 -10.33 -1.50 -1.50
N LEU A 229 -9.45 -2.05 -2.35
CA LEU A 229 -8.02 -1.87 -2.19
C LEU A 229 -7.63 -0.42 -2.47
N LEU A 230 -6.79 0.14 -1.61
CA LEU A 230 -6.21 1.45 -1.84
C LEU A 230 -5.19 1.34 -3.00
N PRO A 231 -5.30 2.16 -4.05
CA PRO A 231 -4.37 2.11 -5.17
C PRO A 231 -2.99 2.64 -4.76
N VAL A 232 -1.94 2.03 -5.28
CA VAL A 232 -0.58 2.54 -5.19
C VAL A 232 -0.42 3.67 -6.20
N VAL A 233 0.01 4.85 -5.75
CA VAL A 233 0.29 6.00 -6.62
C VAL A 233 1.78 6.30 -6.55
N LEU A 234 2.48 6.02 -7.65
CA LEU A 234 3.93 6.17 -7.72
C LEU A 234 4.34 7.58 -8.18
N ALA A 235 5.40 8.10 -7.58
CA ALA A 235 6.10 9.30 -8.00
C ALA A 235 6.81 9.11 -9.34
N GLY A 236 7.32 7.91 -9.63
CA GLY A 236 7.93 7.59 -10.93
C GLY A 236 6.96 7.82 -12.09
N ASP A 237 5.76 7.25 -12.03
CA ASP A 237 4.72 7.44 -13.05
C ASP A 237 4.37 8.92 -13.24
N ARG A 238 4.37 9.70 -12.15
CA ARG A 238 4.16 11.14 -12.23
C ARG A 238 5.32 11.82 -12.94
N ALA A 239 6.56 11.52 -12.55
CA ALA A 239 7.75 12.10 -13.17
C ALA A 239 7.80 11.83 -14.69
N ASP A 240 7.46 10.62 -15.13
CA ASP A 240 7.41 10.27 -16.56
C ASP A 240 6.33 11.07 -17.31
N ASN A 241 5.13 11.17 -16.74
CA ASN A 241 4.06 12.00 -17.30
C ASN A 241 4.46 13.48 -17.40
N MET A 242 5.17 13.99 -16.40
CA MET A 242 5.71 15.35 -16.44
C MET A 242 6.72 15.52 -17.56
N ALA A 243 7.69 14.61 -17.68
CA ALA A 243 8.72 14.64 -18.71
C ALA A 243 8.12 14.65 -20.12
N ASN A 244 7.15 13.77 -20.37
CA ASN A 244 6.42 13.71 -21.63
C ASN A 244 5.66 15.01 -21.93
N THR A 245 5.01 15.60 -20.91
CA THR A 245 4.28 16.86 -21.08
C THR A 245 5.23 18.00 -21.47
N PHE A 246 6.39 18.11 -20.81
CA PHE A 246 7.39 19.14 -21.14
C PHE A 246 8.04 18.92 -22.51
N ALA A 247 8.30 17.68 -22.90
CA ALA A 247 8.80 17.36 -24.25
C ALA A 247 7.81 17.81 -25.33
N ASN A 248 6.52 17.50 -25.17
CA ASN A 248 5.47 17.92 -26.10
C ASN A 248 5.34 19.45 -26.19
N LEU A 249 5.44 20.16 -25.06
CA LEU A 249 5.41 21.62 -25.04
C LEU A 249 6.60 22.24 -25.77
N LYS A 250 7.79 21.64 -25.61
CA LYS A 250 8.99 22.06 -26.33
C LYS A 250 8.81 21.90 -27.84
N ASP A 251 8.34 20.73 -28.29
CA ASP A 251 8.08 20.47 -29.71
C ASP A 251 7.07 21.46 -30.31
N LEU A 252 6.00 21.77 -29.58
CA LEU A 252 5.01 22.77 -30.01
C LEU A 252 5.62 24.17 -30.14
N ARG A 253 6.51 24.55 -29.23
CA ARG A 253 7.20 25.84 -29.29
C ARG A 253 8.16 25.89 -30.46
N ASP A 254 8.94 24.84 -30.66
CA ASP A 254 9.95 24.78 -31.72
C ASP A 254 9.27 24.74 -33.11
N ARG A 255 8.08 24.13 -33.25
CA ARG A 255 7.23 24.22 -34.45
C ARG A 255 6.62 25.59 -34.71
N ARG A 256 6.41 26.41 -33.68
CA ARG A 256 5.90 27.79 -33.84
C ARG A 256 7.01 28.79 -34.18
N ALA A 257 8.26 28.42 -33.92
CA ALA A 257 9.42 29.26 -34.18
C ALA A 257 9.98 29.08 -35.61
N ASN A 258 9.52 28.05 -36.33
CA ASN A 258 9.83 27.76 -37.74
C ASN A 258 8.62 28.08 -38.63
#